data_AF-A0A967TC15-F1
#
_entry.id   AF-A0A967TC15-F1
#
_cell.length_a   1.000
_cell.length_b   1.000
_cell.length_c   1.000
_cell.angle_alpha   90.00
_cell.angle_beta   90.00
_cell.angle_gamma   90.00
#
_symmetry.space_group_name_H-M   'P 1'
#
loop_
_entity.id
_entity.type
_entity.pdbx_description
1 polymer ?
#
loop_
_entity_poly.entity_id
_entity_poly.type
_entity_poly.pdbx_seq_one_letter_code
_entity_poly.pdbx_strand_id
1 'polypeptide(L)'
;MSEFELVILLREYGGAISEQFNFWMATTFAVVIASYTAGHKLNNTVRALILVLYIVACAVFYMRYLGAVRAVEIISGQLGDMNSDFGPRVVPWASLGRKFVMIVGTIFAATVVLRPSLTADEQEPQRPGG
;
A
#
# COMPACT_ATOMS: atom_id res chain seq x y z
N MET A 1 -20.99 -18.11 -18.31
CA MET A 1 -19.92 -17.19 -18.70
C MET A 1 -19.05 -17.92 -19.71
N SER A 2 -18.73 -17.30 -20.83
CA SER A 2 -17.85 -17.92 -21.83
C SER A 2 -16.39 -17.87 -21.35
N GLU A 3 -15.54 -18.76 -21.88
CA GLU A 3 -14.09 -18.74 -21.60
C GLU A 3 -13.48 -17.37 -21.94
N PHE A 4 -13.90 -16.76 -23.06
CA PHE A 4 -13.43 -15.45 -23.49
C PHE A 4 -13.77 -14.33 -22.50
N GLU A 5 -15.00 -14.33 -21.96
CA GLU A 5 -15.42 -13.39 -20.92
C GLU A 5 -14.56 -13.52 -19.65
N LEU A 6 -14.27 -14.76 -19.24
CA LEU A 6 -13.45 -15.02 -18.06
C LEU A 6 -12.00 -14.56 -18.25
N VAL A 7 -11.41 -14.75 -19.44
CA VAL A 7 -10.06 -14.23 -19.75
C VAL A 7 -10.03 -12.70 -19.72
N ILE A 8 -11.07 -12.02 -20.25
CA ILE A 8 -11.16 -10.56 -20.19
C ILE A 8 -11.22 -10.09 -18.74
N LEU A 9 -12.08 -10.68 -17.93
CA LEU A 9 -12.18 -10.33 -16.50
C LEU A 9 -10.86 -10.58 -15.77
N LEU A 10 -10.19 -11.69 -16.05
CA LEU A 10 -8.89 -11.99 -15.44
C LEU A 10 -7.86 -10.90 -15.73
N ARG A 11 -7.81 -10.40 -16.98
CA ARG A 11 -6.93 -9.29 -17.36
C ARG A 11 -7.32 -7.98 -16.69
N GLU A 12 -8.62 -7.68 -16.63
CA GLU A 12 -9.15 -6.48 -15.99
C GLU A 12 -8.80 -6.44 -14.50
N TYR A 13 -9.06 -7.52 -13.77
CA TYR A 13 -8.68 -7.62 -12.36
C TYR A 13 -7.17 -7.60 -12.17
N GLY A 14 -6.39 -8.26 -13.04
CA GLY A 14 -4.92 -8.20 -13.00
C GLY A 14 -4.37 -6.77 -13.17
N GLY A 15 -4.96 -5.99 -14.08
CA GLY A 15 -4.69 -4.56 -14.26
C GLY A 15 -5.07 -3.76 -13.02
N ALA A 16 -6.30 -3.93 -12.53
CA ALA A 16 -6.81 -3.22 -11.36
C ALA A 16 -5.97 -3.47 -10.09
N ILE A 17 -5.49 -4.70 -9.86
CA ILE A 17 -4.60 -5.01 -8.73
C ILE A 17 -3.28 -4.23 -8.86
N SER A 18 -2.72 -4.15 -10.06
CA SER A 18 -1.45 -3.47 -10.30
C SER A 18 -1.58 -1.95 -10.16
N GLU A 19 -2.66 -1.38 -10.67
CA GLU A 19 -2.98 0.05 -10.52
C GLU A 19 -3.20 0.42 -9.05
N GLN A 20 -4.01 -0.36 -8.32
CA GLN A 20 -4.26 -0.14 -6.89
C GLN A 20 -2.97 -0.21 -6.07
N PHE A 21 -2.09 -1.17 -6.37
CA PHE A 21 -0.80 -1.28 -5.70
C PHE A 21 0.10 -0.07 -5.97
N ASN A 22 0.19 0.38 -7.22
CA ASN A 22 0.97 1.56 -7.59
C ASN A 22 0.42 2.84 -6.93
N PHE A 23 -0.90 2.98 -6.89
CA PHE A 23 -1.55 4.10 -6.22
C PHE A 23 -1.27 4.11 -4.71
N TRP A 24 -1.40 2.95 -4.06
CA TRP A 24 -1.07 2.80 -2.63
C TRP A 24 0.40 3.12 -2.35
N MET A 25 1.33 2.69 -3.21
CA MET A 25 2.76 3.04 -3.08
C MET A 25 2.98 4.55 -3.19
N ALA A 26 2.43 5.19 -4.22
CA ALA A 26 2.56 6.63 -4.43
C ALA A 26 2.00 7.43 -3.24
N THR A 27 0.83 7.01 -2.73
CA THR A 27 0.21 7.62 -1.55
C THR A 27 1.08 7.47 -0.30
N THR A 28 1.64 6.28 -0.09
CA THR A 28 2.54 6.01 1.05
C THR A 28 3.80 6.87 0.98
N PHE A 29 4.43 6.99 -0.19
CA PHE A 29 5.56 7.90 -0.38
C PHE A 29 5.19 9.35 -0.13
N ALA A 30 4.03 9.80 -0.63
CA ALA A 30 3.55 11.15 -0.39
C ALA A 30 3.36 11.44 1.10
N VAL A 31 2.80 10.50 1.87
CA VAL A 31 2.61 10.64 3.32
C VAL A 31 3.95 10.69 4.05
N VAL A 32 4.92 9.85 3.68
CA VAL A 32 6.27 9.87 4.25
C VAL A 32 6.95 11.22 3.99
N ILE A 33 6.94 11.70 2.74
CA ILE A 33 7.55 12.98 2.36
C ILE A 33 6.84 14.16 3.03
N ALA A 34 5.50 14.17 3.05
CA ALA A 34 4.73 15.22 3.70
C ALA A 34 5.01 15.26 5.21
N SER A 35 5.12 14.11 5.86
CA SER A 35 5.45 14.02 7.28
C SER A 35 6.87 14.51 7.57
N TYR A 36 7.81 14.19 6.69
CA TYR A 36 9.19 14.65 6.80
C TYR A 36 9.32 16.16 6.57
N THR A 37 8.70 16.69 5.51
CA THR A 37 8.76 18.12 5.16
C THR A 37 7.99 19.02 6.14
N ALA A 38 6.89 18.52 6.71
CA ALA A 38 6.16 19.24 7.76
C ALA A 38 6.99 19.39 9.05
N GLY A 39 7.88 18.43 9.38
CA GLY A 39 8.76 18.50 10.54
C GLY A 39 8.02 18.85 11.83
N HIS A 40 8.61 19.70 12.69
CA HIS A 40 7.99 20.23 13.92
C HIS A 40 6.76 21.13 13.68
N LYS A 41 6.53 21.64 12.46
CA LYS A 41 5.47 22.63 12.22
C LYS A 41 4.04 22.12 12.48
N LEU A 42 3.86 20.80 12.59
CA LEU A 42 2.57 20.18 12.86
C LEU A 42 2.39 19.83 14.34
N ASN A 43 1.29 20.31 14.94
CA ASN A 43 0.84 19.91 16.27
C ASN A 43 0.59 18.39 16.35
N ASN A 44 0.87 17.79 17.52
CA ASN A 44 0.69 16.35 17.74
C ASN A 44 -0.73 15.86 17.43
N THR A 45 -1.76 16.67 17.68
CA THR A 45 -3.16 16.34 17.33
C THR A 45 -3.36 16.17 15.83
N VAL A 46 -2.78 17.08 15.02
CA VAL A 46 -2.91 17.02 13.56
C VAL A 46 -2.14 15.81 13.02
N ARG A 47 -0.99 15.47 13.60
CA ARG A 47 -0.24 14.26 13.25
C ARG A 47 -1.03 12.99 13.55
N ALA A 48 -1.65 12.91 14.73
CA ALA A 48 -2.49 11.77 15.10
C ALA A 48 -3.66 11.61 14.11
N LEU A 49 -4.29 12.73 13.72
CA LEU A 49 -5.36 12.71 12.72
C LEU A 49 -4.86 12.19 11.35
N ILE A 50 -3.73 12.68 10.86
CA ILE A 50 -3.12 12.22 9.59
C ILE A 50 -2.79 10.74 9.67
N LEU A 51 -2.22 10.27 10.79
CA LEU A 51 -1.90 8.86 10.99
C LEU A 51 -3.15 7.99 10.95
N VAL A 52 -4.21 8.37 11.65
CA VAL A 52 -5.48 7.64 11.66
C VAL A 52 -6.07 7.60 10.25
N LEU A 53 -6.13 8.73 9.55
CA LEU A 53 -6.61 8.80 8.17
C LEU A 53 -5.79 7.90 7.24
N TYR A 54 -4.45 7.91 7.39
CA TYR A 54 -3.56 7.06 6.60
C TYR A 54 -3.76 5.57 6.89
N ILE A 55 -3.91 5.17 8.16
CA ILE A 55 -4.17 3.77 8.54
C ILE A 55 -5.52 3.32 7.98
N VAL A 56 -6.57 4.13 8.11
CA VAL A 56 -7.90 3.84 7.55
C VAL A 56 -7.82 3.70 6.04
N ALA A 57 -7.12 4.61 5.35
CA ALA A 57 -6.91 4.52 3.91
C ALA A 57 -6.17 3.23 3.53
N CYS A 58 -5.10 2.87 4.25
CA CYS A 58 -4.37 1.62 4.03
C CYS A 58 -5.27 0.39 4.24
N ALA A 59 -6.12 0.38 5.26
CA ALA A 59 -7.08 -0.70 5.48
C ALA A 59 -8.07 -0.83 4.32
N VAL A 60 -8.61 0.28 3.81
CA VAL A 60 -9.49 0.29 2.64
C VAL A 60 -8.78 -0.23 1.39
N PHE A 61 -7.55 0.24 1.12
CA PHE A 61 -6.74 -0.26 0.00
C PHE A 61 -6.45 -1.76 0.12
N TYR A 62 -6.13 -2.22 1.32
CA TYR A 62 -5.85 -3.62 1.58
C TYR A 62 -7.09 -4.50 1.37
N MET A 63 -8.26 -4.08 1.88
CA MET A 63 -9.52 -4.80 1.63
C MET A 63 -9.87 -4.86 0.15
N ARG A 64 -9.73 -3.74 -0.57
CA ARG A 64 -9.97 -3.68 -2.02
C ARG A 64 -9.03 -4.59 -2.79
N TYR A 65 -7.75 -4.60 -2.42
CA TYR A 65 -6.74 -5.49 -2.97
C TYR A 65 -7.10 -6.97 -2.73
N LEU A 66 -7.48 -7.35 -1.50
CA LEU A 66 -7.89 -8.71 -1.18
C LEU A 66 -9.13 -9.14 -1.98
N GLY A 67 -10.10 -8.24 -2.16
CA GLY A 67 -11.28 -8.51 -2.99
C GLY A 67 -10.91 -8.82 -4.43
N ALA A 68 -10.02 -8.02 -5.03
CA ALA A 68 -9.56 -8.24 -6.39
C ALA A 68 -8.74 -9.54 -6.52
N VAL A 69 -7.86 -9.85 -5.57
CA VAL A 69 -7.12 -11.12 -5.55
C VAL A 69 -8.05 -12.32 -5.48
N ARG A 70 -9.06 -12.28 -4.61
CA ARG A 70 -10.06 -13.36 -4.52
C ARG A 70 -10.86 -13.52 -5.81
N ALA A 71 -11.22 -12.42 -6.48
CA ALA A 71 -11.91 -12.49 -7.77
C ALA A 71 -11.05 -13.20 -8.82
N VAL A 72 -9.75 -12.88 -8.89
CA VAL A 72 -8.80 -13.54 -9.79
C VAL A 72 -8.68 -15.03 -9.46
N GLU A 73 -8.58 -15.40 -8.18
CA GLU A 73 -8.55 -16.80 -7.74
C GLU A 73 -9.80 -17.56 -8.21
N ILE A 74 -11.00 -17.00 -8.00
CA ILE A 74 -12.27 -17.61 -8.43
C ILE A 74 -12.32 -17.78 -9.96
N ILE A 75 -11.98 -16.74 -10.71
CA ILE A 75 -11.98 -16.75 -12.18
C ILE A 75 -10.98 -17.80 -12.68
N SER A 76 -9.75 -17.80 -12.15
CA SER A 76 -8.73 -18.77 -12.55
C SER A 76 -9.12 -20.23 -12.26
N GLY A 77 -9.86 -20.48 -11.17
CA GLY A 77 -10.44 -21.79 -10.87
C GLY A 77 -11.46 -22.21 -11.93
N GLN A 78 -12.38 -21.31 -12.31
CA GLN A 78 -13.38 -21.56 -13.34
C GLN A 78 -12.76 -21.82 -14.72
N LEU A 79 -11.67 -21.12 -15.09
CA LEU A 79 -10.92 -21.42 -16.32
C LEU A 79 -10.24 -22.80 -16.25
N GLY A 80 -9.75 -23.19 -15.07
CA GLY A 80 -9.18 -24.52 -14.84
C GLY A 80 -10.21 -25.63 -15.05
N ASP A 81 -11.42 -25.46 -14.54
CA ASP A 81 -12.54 -26.41 -14.72
C ASP A 81 -12.97 -26.54 -16.19
N MET A 82 -12.76 -25.49 -16.99
CA MET A 82 -13.04 -25.47 -18.44
C MET A 82 -11.91 -26.08 -19.29
N ASN A 83 -10.85 -26.61 -18.66
CA ASN A 83 -9.68 -27.17 -19.34
C ASN A 83 -9.00 -26.18 -20.31
N SER A 84 -9.08 -24.89 -19.99
CA SER A 84 -8.50 -23.81 -20.77
C SER A 84 -6.97 -23.81 -20.65
N ASP A 85 -6.27 -23.56 -21.75
CA ASP A 85 -4.81 -23.32 -21.76
C ASP A 85 -4.43 -22.04 -20.99
N PHE A 86 -5.40 -21.17 -20.67
CA PHE A 86 -5.25 -20.02 -19.78
C PHE A 86 -5.44 -20.38 -18.29
N GLY A 87 -5.44 -21.68 -17.96
CA GLY A 87 -5.49 -22.23 -16.61
C GLY A 87 -4.46 -21.62 -15.63
N PRO A 88 -4.61 -21.87 -14.33
CA PRO A 88 -4.26 -20.93 -13.27
C PRO A 88 -2.75 -20.65 -13.17
N ARG A 89 -2.27 -19.64 -13.91
CA ARG A 89 -1.01 -18.94 -13.64
C ARG A 89 -1.25 -17.67 -12.83
N VAL A 90 -2.07 -17.76 -11.79
CA VAL A 90 -2.00 -16.79 -10.69
C VAL A 90 -0.68 -17.04 -9.98
N VAL A 91 0.34 -16.24 -10.28
CA VAL A 91 1.67 -16.37 -9.65
C VAL A 91 1.51 -15.97 -8.17
N PRO A 92 1.44 -16.94 -7.23
CA PRO A 92 1.08 -16.64 -5.84
C PRO A 92 2.13 -15.72 -5.19
N TRP A 93 3.37 -15.82 -5.67
CA TRP A 93 4.50 -15.00 -5.26
C TRP A 93 4.32 -13.51 -5.52
N ALA A 94 3.71 -13.12 -6.64
CA ALA A 94 3.47 -11.71 -6.95
C ALA A 94 2.43 -11.10 -5.99
N SER A 95 1.40 -11.88 -5.63
CA SER A 95 0.42 -11.44 -4.63
C SER A 95 1.03 -11.36 -3.23
N LEU A 96 1.80 -12.38 -2.84
CA LEU A 96 2.47 -12.43 -1.55
C LEU A 96 3.44 -11.25 -1.37
N GLY A 97 4.26 -10.96 -2.39
CA GLY A 97 5.18 -9.83 -2.37
C GLY A 97 4.47 -8.50 -2.20
N ARG A 98 3.37 -8.27 -2.92
CA ARG A 98 2.57 -7.05 -2.77
C ARG A 98 1.96 -6.91 -1.37
N LYS A 99 1.42 -8.00 -0.79
CA LYS A 99 0.91 -8.01 0.60
C LYS A 99 2.00 -7.67 1.61
N PHE A 100 3.18 -8.27 1.46
CA PHE A 100 4.32 -8.00 2.32
C PHE A 100 4.75 -6.53 2.24
N VAL A 101 4.92 -6.01 1.03
CA VAL A 101 5.27 -4.60 0.81
C VAL A 101 4.21 -3.67 1.38
N MET A 102 2.91 -3.99 1.22
CA MET A 102 1.83 -3.22 1.82
C MET A 102 1.94 -3.12 3.34
N ILE A 103 2.14 -4.24 4.02
CA ILE A 103 2.25 -4.28 5.49
C ILE A 103 3.50 -3.52 5.95
N VAL A 104 4.66 -3.82 5.37
CA VAL A 104 5.93 -3.18 5.75
C VAL A 104 5.89 -1.68 5.47
N GLY A 105 5.36 -1.26 4.32
CA GLY A 105 5.26 0.16 3.96
C GLY A 105 4.31 0.94 4.87
N THR A 106 3.18 0.36 5.26
CA THR A 106 2.26 0.99 6.22
C THR A 106 2.91 1.14 7.60
N ILE A 107 3.62 0.11 8.09
CA ILE A 107 4.35 0.18 9.36
C ILE A 107 5.43 1.27 9.29
N PHE A 108 6.23 1.29 8.23
CA PHE A 108 7.28 2.28 8.04
C PHE A 108 6.73 3.71 7.97
N ALA A 109 5.66 3.94 7.21
CA ALA A 109 5.03 5.26 7.15
C ALA A 109 4.46 5.67 8.51
N ALA A 110 3.84 4.75 9.25
CA ALA A 110 3.36 5.02 10.60
C ALA A 110 4.49 5.40 11.56
N THR A 111 5.64 4.74 11.52
CA THR A 111 6.78 5.10 12.38
C THR A 111 7.37 6.47 12.01
N VAL A 112 7.45 6.80 10.72
CA VAL A 112 7.92 8.12 10.26
C VAL A 112 6.99 9.24 10.73
N VAL A 113 5.66 9.04 10.61
CA VAL A 113 4.67 10.03 11.09
C VAL A 113 4.79 10.26 12.60
N LEU A 114 5.12 9.21 13.37
CA LEU A 114 5.24 9.26 14.83
C LEU A 114 6.58 9.77 15.34
N ARG A 115 7.68 9.63 14.59
CA ARG A 115 9.04 10.03 15.01
C ARG A 115 9.68 11.07 14.07
N PRO A 116 9.28 12.35 14.15
CA PRO A 116 9.92 13.42 13.39
C PRO A 116 11.25 13.91 14.01
N SER A 117 11.67 13.39 15.17
CA SER A 117 12.72 13.99 16.02
C SER A 117 14.16 13.56 15.74
N LEU A 118 14.46 12.80 14.70
CA LEU A 118 15.85 12.39 14.40
C LEU A 118 16.77 13.53 13.92
N THR A 119 16.35 14.81 13.98
CA THR A 119 17.15 15.94 13.50
C THR A 119 17.01 17.21 14.35
N ALA A 120 16.24 17.19 15.45
CA ALA A 120 16.05 18.38 16.28
C ALA A 120 17.15 18.56 17.36
N ASP A 121 17.84 17.49 17.75
CA ASP A 121 18.84 17.53 18.85
C ASP A 121 20.27 17.83 18.40
N GLU A 122 20.53 18.02 17.10
CA GLU A 122 21.89 18.28 16.58
C GLU A 122 22.17 19.76 16.27
N GLN A 123 21.28 20.67 16.66
CA GLN A 123 21.48 22.12 16.51
C GLN A 123 21.21 22.87 17.82
N GLU A 124 21.88 22.48 18.90
CA GLU A 124 22.12 23.40 20.01
C GLU A 124 23.46 24.13 19.75
N PRO A 125 23.46 25.46 19.52
CA PRO A 125 24.68 26.19 19.25
C PRO A 125 25.53 26.22 20.51
N GLN A 126 26.79 25.79 20.41
CA GLN A 126 27.82 26.15 21.39
C GLN A 126 27.89 27.69 21.47
N ARG A 127 27.21 28.25 22.47
CA ARG A 127 27.53 29.56 23.03
C ARG A 127 28.38 29.33 24.28
N PRO A 128 29.72 29.42 24.21
CA PRO A 128 30.47 29.79 25.39
C PRO A 128 30.32 31.31 25.56
N GLY A 129 29.50 31.71 26.53
CA GLY A 129 29.58 33.02 27.15
C GLY A 129 30.45 32.91 28.41
N GLY A 130 31.36 33.86 28.59
CA GLY A 130 32.22 33.99 29.78
C GLY A 130 33.63 34.37 29.42
#